data_AF-A0A7J8MGF5-F1
#
_entry.id   AF-A0A7J8MGF5-F1
#
_cell.length_a   1.000
_cell.length_b   1.000
_cell.length_c   1.000
_cell.angle_alpha   90.00
_cell.angle_beta   90.00
_cell.angle_gamma   90.00
#
_symmetry.space_group_name_H-M   'P 1'
#
loop_
_entity.id
_entity.type
_entity.pdbx_description
1 polymer ?
#
loop_
_entity_poly.entity_id
_entity_poly.type
_entity_poly.pdbx_seq_one_letter_code
_entity_poly.pdbx_strand_id
1 'polypeptide(L)'
;MEYGSTSIKAEKLYLYQGFDPASVNVPPNELSHDTQMEAINQRDADILFLWHMYKNSEDGSKKKEILKQISETMRHRTHLDGSIDLIGTVLYGPAKGSVILNTIREPGLPLVDDWQCLKSMVRSFETHCGSLTQYGMKHMRAFANICNSDVSQSAMEEACVAACSSSHDPTQ
;
A
#
# COMPACT_ATOMS: atom_id res chain seq x y z
N MET A 1 14.23 -10.35 -6.09
CA MET A 1 13.49 -11.63 -6.16
C MET A 1 13.36 -12.01 -7.63
N GLU A 2 13.48 -13.30 -7.94
CA GLU A 2 13.30 -13.86 -9.28
C GLU A 2 12.18 -14.92 -9.20
N TYR A 3 11.29 -14.95 -10.19
CA TYR A 3 10.16 -15.90 -10.25
C TYR A 3 9.99 -16.42 -11.68
N GLY A 4 9.35 -17.59 -11.85
CA GLY A 4 9.15 -18.21 -13.17
C GLY A 4 10.30 -19.11 -13.60
N SER A 5 10.52 -19.26 -14.90
CA SER A 5 11.57 -20.16 -15.42
C SER A 5 12.95 -19.55 -15.25
N THR A 6 13.79 -20.19 -14.46
CA THR A 6 15.19 -19.78 -14.24
C THR A 6 16.08 -20.05 -15.45
N SER A 7 15.65 -20.88 -16.41
CA SER A 7 16.39 -21.18 -17.64
C SER A 7 16.68 -19.92 -18.47
N ILE A 8 15.78 -18.93 -18.41
CA ILE A 8 15.85 -17.67 -19.15
C ILE A 8 17.06 -16.83 -18.71
N LYS A 9 17.55 -17.01 -17.48
CA LYS A 9 18.65 -16.22 -16.92
C LYS A 9 19.97 -16.36 -17.70
N ALA A 10 20.17 -17.49 -18.38
CA ALA A 10 21.37 -17.74 -19.18
C ALA A 10 21.35 -17.03 -20.54
N GLU A 11 20.19 -16.54 -20.97
CA GLU A 11 20.03 -15.87 -22.25
C GLU A 11 20.69 -14.48 -22.26
N LYS A 12 21.09 -14.03 -23.45
CA LYS A 12 21.71 -12.71 -23.61
C LYS A 12 20.66 -11.61 -23.53
N LEU A 13 20.96 -10.53 -22.81
CA LEU A 13 20.03 -9.42 -22.56
C LEU A 13 19.48 -8.77 -23.85
N TYR A 14 20.26 -8.77 -24.93
CA TYR A 14 19.83 -8.19 -26.20
C TYR A 14 18.61 -8.88 -26.82
N LEU A 15 18.30 -10.12 -26.42
CA LEU A 15 17.07 -10.81 -26.83
C LEU A 15 15.81 -10.14 -26.26
N TYR A 16 15.96 -9.37 -25.17
CA TYR A 16 14.87 -8.70 -24.46
C TYR A 16 14.88 -7.18 -24.63
N GLN A 17 16.07 -6.57 -24.75
CA GLN A 17 16.24 -5.11 -24.77
C GLN A 17 16.84 -4.58 -26.09
N GLY A 18 17.18 -5.45 -27.04
CA GLY A 18 17.93 -5.08 -28.23
C GLY A 18 19.41 -4.83 -27.94
N PHE A 19 20.15 -4.41 -28.96
CA PHE A 19 21.58 -4.10 -28.86
C PHE A 19 21.85 -2.68 -29.35
N ASP A 20 22.41 -1.83 -28.49
CA ASP A 20 22.90 -0.51 -28.87
C ASP A 20 24.33 -0.62 -29.44
N PRO A 21 24.56 -0.31 -30.72
CA PRO A 21 25.90 -0.35 -31.32
C PRO A 21 26.94 0.51 -30.59
N ALA A 22 26.52 1.59 -29.91
CA ALA A 22 27.42 2.43 -29.12
C ALA A 22 27.97 1.72 -27.87
N SER A 23 27.30 0.65 -27.41
CA SER A 23 27.67 -0.09 -26.21
C SER A 23 28.75 -1.16 -26.43
N VAL A 24 29.23 -1.35 -27.67
CA VAL A 24 30.11 -2.48 -28.06
C VAL A 24 31.40 -2.59 -27.24
N ASN A 25 31.97 -1.47 -26.80
CA ASN A 25 33.22 -1.40 -26.05
C ASN A 25 33.01 -1.05 -24.56
N VAL A 26 31.76 -1.07 -24.07
CA VAL A 26 31.48 -0.85 -22.65
C VAL A 26 32.05 -2.04 -21.86
N PRO A 27 32.86 -1.79 -20.82
CA PRO A 27 33.47 -2.86 -20.05
C PRO A 27 32.40 -3.76 -19.43
N PRO A 28 32.48 -5.09 -19.62
CA PRO A 28 31.51 -6.01 -19.06
C PRO A 28 31.66 -6.07 -17.54
N ASN A 29 30.54 -6.02 -16.83
CA ASN A 29 30.46 -6.23 -15.38
C ASN A 29 31.23 -5.24 -14.49
N GLU A 30 31.68 -4.10 -15.01
CA GLU A 30 32.23 -3.00 -14.19
C GLU A 30 31.08 -2.10 -13.71
N LEU A 31 30.32 -2.58 -12.72
CA LEU A 31 29.45 -1.70 -11.94
C LEU A 31 30.30 -1.09 -10.83
N SER A 32 30.48 0.23 -10.87
CA SER A 32 31.11 0.97 -9.78
C SER A 32 30.25 0.82 -8.52
N HIS A 33 30.65 -0.12 -7.66
CA HIS A 33 29.97 -0.45 -6.41
C HIS A 33 30.40 0.52 -5.31
N ASP A 34 29.98 1.80 -5.37
CA ASP A 34 29.80 2.58 -4.13
C ASP A 34 29.19 3.96 -4.42
N THR A 35 27.90 3.98 -4.70
CA THR A 35 27.15 5.22 -4.44
C THR A 35 25.83 4.80 -3.83
N GLN A 36 25.80 4.82 -2.49
CA GLN A 36 24.55 4.65 -1.78
C GLN A 36 23.66 5.85 -2.11
N MET A 37 22.70 5.64 -3.00
CA MET A 37 21.72 6.67 -3.32
C MET A 37 20.78 6.82 -2.12
N GLU A 38 20.59 8.06 -1.67
CA GLU A 38 19.50 8.36 -0.74
C GLU A 38 18.17 8.00 -1.39
N ALA A 39 17.29 7.36 -0.63
CA ALA A 39 16.03 6.83 -1.14
C ALA A 39 14.85 7.30 -0.28
N ILE A 40 13.71 7.47 -0.95
CA ILE A 40 12.44 7.85 -0.34
C ILE A 40 11.45 6.70 -0.53
N ASN A 41 10.66 6.40 0.50
CA ASN A 41 9.56 5.45 0.37
C ASN A 41 8.53 5.96 -0.65
N GLN A 42 8.15 5.15 -1.63
CA GLN A 42 7.20 5.54 -2.68
C GLN A 42 5.87 6.04 -2.12
N ARG A 43 5.41 5.51 -0.98
CA ARG A 43 4.16 5.97 -0.34
C ARG A 43 4.28 7.35 0.30
N ASP A 44 5.50 7.81 0.57
CA ASP A 44 5.77 9.11 1.18
C ASP A 44 6.13 10.18 0.14
N ALA A 45 6.52 9.76 -1.07
CA ALA A 45 6.95 10.64 -2.15
C ALA A 45 5.92 11.74 -2.49
N ASP A 46 4.63 11.38 -2.59
CA ASP A 46 3.56 12.36 -2.92
C ASP A 46 3.41 13.45 -1.84
N ILE A 47 3.48 13.06 -0.56
CA ILE A 47 3.38 14.01 0.55
C ILE A 47 4.64 14.89 0.62
N LEU A 48 5.81 14.29 0.43
CA LEU A 48 7.07 15.04 0.41
C LEU A 48 7.14 16.03 -0.75
N PHE A 49 6.59 15.67 -1.90
CA PHE A 49 6.41 16.57 -3.03
C PHE A 49 5.53 17.77 -2.67
N LEU A 50 4.34 17.54 -2.10
CA LEU A 50 3.45 18.63 -1.64
C LEU A 50 4.14 19.50 -0.58
N TRP A 51 4.86 18.89 0.35
CA TRP A 51 5.60 19.62 1.38
C TRP A 51 6.71 20.49 0.79
N HIS A 52 7.43 20.00 -0.22
CA HIS A 52 8.42 20.76 -0.95
C HIS A 52 7.79 21.95 -1.71
N MET A 53 6.65 21.72 -2.37
CA MET A 53 5.88 22.80 -3.01
C MET A 53 5.43 23.87 -2.01
N TYR A 54 4.93 23.46 -0.84
CA TYR A 54 4.52 24.39 0.22
C TYR A 54 5.69 25.28 0.67
N LYS A 55 6.86 24.69 0.93
CA LYS A 55 8.06 25.41 1.37
C LYS A 55 8.55 26.42 0.35
N ASN A 56 8.52 26.07 -0.93
CA ASN A 56 9.07 26.90 -2.00
C ASN A 56 8.06 27.91 -2.56
N SER A 57 6.79 27.86 -2.15
CA SER A 57 5.80 28.84 -2.58
C SER A 57 6.03 30.18 -1.86
N GLU A 58 5.80 31.30 -2.54
CA GLU A 58 5.74 32.64 -1.92
C GLU A 58 4.29 33.16 -1.81
N ASP A 59 3.39 32.57 -2.60
CA ASP A 59 1.98 32.92 -2.68
C ASP A 59 1.20 32.31 -1.50
N GLY A 60 0.71 33.17 -0.61
CA GLY A 60 -0.05 32.77 0.58
C GLY A 60 -1.32 31.98 0.26
N SER A 61 -1.97 32.24 -0.86
CA SER A 61 -3.18 31.50 -1.27
C SER A 61 -2.84 30.07 -1.69
N LYS A 62 -1.79 29.90 -2.51
CA LYS A 62 -1.27 28.57 -2.90
C LYS A 62 -0.76 27.78 -1.71
N LYS A 63 -0.06 28.43 -0.76
CA LYS A 63 0.36 27.78 0.49
C LYS A 63 -0.81 27.20 1.26
N LYS A 64 -1.89 27.98 1.40
CA LYS A 64 -3.09 27.54 2.12
C LYS A 64 -3.74 26.32 1.44
N GLU A 65 -3.81 26.33 0.11
CA GLU A 65 -4.35 25.21 -0.66
C GLU A 65 -3.50 23.95 -0.55
N ILE A 66 -2.17 24.06 -0.70
CA ILE A 66 -1.27 22.92 -0.54
C ILE A 66 -1.35 22.35 0.88
N LEU A 67 -1.36 23.21 1.90
CA LEU A 67 -1.47 22.77 3.29
C LEU A 67 -2.80 22.05 3.57
N LYS A 68 -3.89 22.50 2.95
CA LYS A 68 -5.19 21.83 2.99
C LYS A 68 -5.09 20.42 2.38
N GLN A 69 -4.50 20.29 1.20
CA GLN A 69 -4.32 18.98 0.53
C GLN A 69 -3.46 18.01 1.36
N ILE A 70 -2.37 18.50 1.95
CA ILE A 70 -1.54 17.69 2.87
C ILE A 70 -2.37 17.22 4.07
N SER A 71 -3.12 18.13 4.69
CA SER A 71 -3.93 17.83 5.88
C SER A 71 -5.02 16.81 5.57
N GLU A 72 -5.73 16.97 4.45
CA GLU A 72 -6.78 16.04 4.00
C GLU A 72 -6.20 14.66 3.67
N THR A 73 -5.05 14.62 2.99
CA THR A 73 -4.37 13.36 2.68
C THR A 73 -3.92 12.65 3.95
N MET A 74 -3.28 13.35 4.88
CA MET A 74 -2.85 12.78 6.16
C MET A 74 -4.04 12.30 7.00
N ARG A 75 -5.13 13.07 7.07
CA ARG A 75 -6.37 12.66 7.74
C ARG A 75 -6.92 11.38 7.14
N HIS A 76 -6.97 11.27 5.82
CA HIS A 76 -7.44 10.07 5.14
C HIS A 76 -6.53 8.86 5.40
N ARG A 77 -5.20 9.04 5.38
CA ARG A 77 -4.24 7.98 5.72
C ARG A 77 -4.43 7.47 7.15
N THR A 78 -4.55 8.38 8.11
CA THR A 78 -4.81 8.04 9.53
C THR A 78 -6.15 7.34 9.70
N HIS A 79 -7.19 7.79 8.99
CA HIS A 79 -8.50 7.13 8.98
C HIS A 79 -8.40 5.69 8.49
N LEU A 80 -7.71 5.46 7.36
CA LEU A 80 -7.54 4.11 6.80
C LEU A 80 -6.75 3.19 7.74
N ASP A 81 -5.62 3.66 8.27
CA ASP A 81 -4.79 2.89 9.21
C ASP A 81 -5.59 2.55 10.49
N GLY A 82 -6.23 3.55 11.10
CA GLY A 82 -7.02 3.37 12.32
C GLY A 82 -8.25 2.47 12.13
N SER A 83 -8.93 2.59 10.98
CA SER A 83 -10.10 1.75 10.67
C SER A 83 -9.72 0.29 10.54
N ILE A 84 -8.60 -0.03 9.89
CA ILE A 84 -8.11 -1.41 9.74
C ILE A 84 -7.71 -2.00 11.09
N ASP A 85 -7.02 -1.23 11.93
CA ASP A 85 -6.66 -1.66 13.29
C ASP A 85 -7.89 -1.94 14.16
N LEU A 86 -8.92 -1.09 14.05
CA LEU A 86 -10.18 -1.26 14.77
C LEU A 86 -10.96 -2.47 14.26
N ILE A 87 -11.03 -2.69 12.94
CA ILE A 87 -11.62 -3.92 12.36
C ILE A 87 -10.91 -5.17 12.90
N GLY A 88 -9.58 -5.18 12.93
CA GLY A 88 -8.82 -6.27 13.52
C GLY A 88 -9.15 -6.51 14.99
N THR A 89 -9.35 -5.43 15.75
CA THR A 89 -9.75 -5.50 17.15
C THR A 89 -11.17 -6.06 17.31
N VAL A 90 -12.11 -5.68 16.45
CA VAL A 90 -13.49 -6.20 16.48
C VAL A 90 -13.53 -7.68 16.13
N LEU A 91 -12.81 -8.12 15.09
CA LEU A 91 -12.84 -9.50 14.62
C LEU A 91 -12.07 -10.47 15.53
N TYR A 92 -10.95 -10.04 16.11
CA TYR A 92 -10.02 -10.95 16.78
C TYR A 92 -9.70 -10.56 18.23
N GLY A 93 -10.24 -9.44 18.71
CA GLY A 93 -9.92 -8.85 20.00
C GLY A 93 -8.60 -8.05 19.98
N PRO A 94 -8.40 -7.19 20.99
CA PRO A 94 -7.29 -6.22 21.02
C PRO A 94 -5.91 -6.89 21.12
N ALA A 95 -5.82 -8.10 21.66
CA ALA A 95 -4.55 -8.81 21.81
C ALA A 95 -4.06 -9.46 20.51
N LYS A 96 -4.98 -9.90 19.64
CA LYS A 96 -4.65 -10.70 18.45
C LYS A 96 -4.86 -9.95 17.14
N GLY A 97 -5.70 -8.91 17.11
CA GLY A 97 -6.04 -8.16 15.91
C GLY A 97 -4.83 -7.74 15.10
N SER A 98 -3.96 -6.91 15.68
CA SER A 98 -2.75 -6.42 14.99
C SER A 98 -1.82 -7.56 14.55
N VAL A 99 -1.65 -8.60 15.37
CA VAL A 99 -0.78 -9.74 15.06
C VAL A 99 -1.29 -10.50 13.83
N ILE A 100 -2.58 -10.84 13.80
CA ILE A 100 -3.20 -11.58 12.69
C ILE A 100 -3.16 -10.74 11.41
N LEU A 101 -3.58 -9.47 11.47
CA LEU A 101 -3.62 -8.60 10.28
C LEU A 101 -2.24 -8.39 9.66
N ASN A 102 -1.18 -8.34 10.46
CA ASN A 102 0.18 -8.09 9.98
C ASN A 102 0.99 -9.35 9.66
N THR A 103 0.47 -10.54 9.96
CA THR A 103 1.17 -11.81 9.74
C THR A 103 1.59 -11.98 8.29
N ILE A 104 2.86 -12.33 8.07
CA ILE A 104 3.42 -12.61 6.75
C ILE A 104 3.47 -14.13 6.59
N ARG A 105 2.93 -14.64 5.49
CA ARG A 105 2.99 -16.06 5.16
C ARG A 105 4.41 -16.48 4.75
N GLU A 106 4.70 -17.75 4.91
CA GLU A 106 5.99 -18.33 4.53
C GLU A 106 6.32 -18.06 3.05
N PRO A 107 7.60 -17.84 2.71
CA PRO A 107 8.02 -17.61 1.34
C PRO A 107 7.54 -18.71 0.38
N GLY A 108 6.97 -18.32 -0.75
CA GLY A 108 6.44 -19.23 -1.76
C GLY A 108 4.95 -19.55 -1.61
N LEU A 109 4.33 -19.25 -0.47
CA LEU A 109 2.88 -19.31 -0.33
C LEU A 109 2.19 -18.09 -0.97
N PRO A 110 0.97 -18.27 -1.52
CA PRO A 110 0.19 -17.13 -2.00
C PRO A 110 -0.26 -16.25 -0.84
N LEU A 111 -0.46 -14.96 -1.13
CA LEU A 111 -0.93 -13.97 -0.15
C LEU A 111 -2.26 -14.37 0.49
N VAL A 112 -3.19 -14.88 -0.33
CA VAL A 112 -4.54 -15.30 0.07
C VAL A 112 -4.87 -16.61 -0.62
N ASP A 113 -5.67 -17.45 0.05
CA ASP A 113 -6.14 -18.71 -0.54
C ASP A 113 -7.37 -18.50 -1.43
N ASP A 114 -8.27 -17.59 -1.04
CA ASP A 114 -9.46 -17.20 -1.82
C ASP A 114 -9.37 -15.73 -2.28
N TRP A 115 -9.09 -15.55 -3.57
CA TRP A 115 -9.02 -14.23 -4.21
C TRP A 115 -10.39 -13.56 -4.37
N GLN A 116 -11.50 -14.31 -4.40
CA GLN A 116 -12.84 -13.73 -4.40
C GLN A 116 -13.18 -13.20 -3.02
N CYS A 117 -12.86 -13.94 -1.95
CA CYS A 117 -12.95 -13.42 -0.60
C CYS A 117 -12.18 -12.10 -0.46
N LEU A 118 -10.92 -12.03 -0.91
CA LEU A 118 -10.12 -10.79 -0.82
C LEU A 118 -10.84 -9.60 -1.46
N LYS A 119 -11.38 -9.78 -2.68
CA LYS A 119 -12.14 -8.73 -3.38
C LYS A 119 -13.40 -8.34 -2.62
N SER A 120 -14.12 -9.30 -2.04
CA SER A 120 -15.31 -9.02 -1.23
C SER A 120 -14.97 -8.25 0.03
N MET A 121 -13.94 -8.63 0.79
CA MET A 121 -13.52 -7.90 2.01
C MET A 121 -13.13 -6.46 1.70
N VAL A 122 -12.41 -6.24 0.59
CA VAL A 122 -12.06 -4.89 0.11
C VAL A 122 -13.31 -4.09 -0.23
N ARG A 123 -14.29 -4.68 -0.93
CA ARG A 123 -15.55 -4.00 -1.26
C ARG A 123 -16.38 -3.66 -0.02
N SER A 124 -16.48 -4.58 0.94
CA SER A 124 -17.17 -4.33 2.21
C SER A 124 -16.51 -3.17 2.97
N PHE A 125 -15.18 -3.13 3.00
CA PHE A 125 -14.45 -2.00 3.56
C PHE A 125 -14.74 -0.70 2.82
N GLU A 126 -14.56 -0.64 1.50
CA GLU A 126 -14.74 0.60 0.75
C GLU A 126 -16.18 1.14 0.82
N THR A 127 -17.16 0.24 0.94
CA THR A 127 -18.59 0.59 1.11
C THR A 127 -18.84 1.37 2.40
N HIS A 128 -18.17 1.02 3.50
CA HIS A 128 -18.47 1.57 4.83
C HIS A 128 -17.41 2.55 5.34
N CYS A 129 -16.16 2.41 4.89
CA CYS A 129 -15.00 3.15 5.38
C CYS A 129 -14.43 4.12 4.35
N GLY A 130 -14.95 4.11 3.11
CA GLY A 130 -14.46 4.93 2.01
C GLY A 130 -13.32 4.29 1.21
N SER A 131 -12.99 4.89 0.06
CA SER A 131 -12.03 4.32 -0.88
C SER A 131 -10.64 4.15 -0.27
N LEU A 132 -9.96 3.06 -0.63
CA LEU A 132 -8.59 2.80 -0.19
C LEU A 132 -7.58 3.76 -0.81
N THR A 133 -7.84 4.29 -2.01
CA THR A 133 -6.85 4.99 -2.85
C THR A 133 -5.57 4.16 -3.06
N GLN A 134 -4.51 4.73 -3.63
CA GLN A 134 -3.22 4.05 -3.75
C GLN A 134 -2.58 3.77 -2.38
N TYR A 135 -2.83 4.64 -1.38
CA TYR A 135 -2.23 4.47 -0.05
C TYR A 135 -2.75 3.22 0.66
N GLY A 136 -4.08 3.05 0.72
CA GLY A 136 -4.76 1.97 1.42
C GLY A 136 -4.50 0.59 0.84
N MET A 137 -4.00 0.50 -0.40
CA MET A 137 -3.52 -0.77 -0.97
C MET A 137 -2.38 -1.41 -0.14
N LYS A 138 -1.72 -0.66 0.76
CA LYS A 138 -0.80 -1.24 1.76
C LYS A 138 -1.46 -2.29 2.67
N HIS A 139 -2.78 -2.17 2.88
CA HIS A 139 -3.57 -3.02 3.77
C HIS A 139 -4.10 -4.29 3.11
N MET A 140 -3.76 -4.57 1.85
CA MET A 140 -4.17 -5.81 1.17
C MET A 140 -3.82 -7.08 1.95
N ARG A 141 -2.71 -7.08 2.69
CA ARG A 141 -2.34 -8.19 3.57
C ARG A 141 -3.33 -8.39 4.71
N ALA A 142 -3.81 -7.31 5.33
CA ALA A 142 -4.80 -7.39 6.39
C ALA A 142 -6.09 -8.06 5.89
N PHE A 143 -6.61 -7.61 4.74
CA PHE A 143 -7.78 -8.24 4.11
C PHE A 143 -7.55 -9.70 3.72
N ALA A 144 -6.36 -10.02 3.20
CA ALA A 144 -6.00 -11.39 2.88
C ALA A 144 -5.99 -12.28 4.14
N ASN A 145 -5.41 -11.80 5.25
CA ASN A 145 -5.37 -12.54 6.50
C ASN A 145 -6.76 -12.72 7.12
N ILE A 146 -7.68 -11.78 6.89
CA ILE A 146 -9.09 -11.94 7.26
C ILE A 146 -9.73 -13.11 6.49
N CYS A 147 -9.51 -13.16 5.18
CA CYS A 147 -9.97 -14.30 4.36
C CYS A 147 -9.36 -15.63 4.79
N ASN A 148 -8.05 -15.63 5.05
CA ASN A 148 -7.31 -16.83 5.45
C ASN A 148 -7.68 -17.32 6.87
N SER A 149 -8.46 -16.53 7.63
CA SER A 149 -8.97 -16.88 8.96
C SER A 149 -10.45 -17.28 8.91
N ASP A 150 -10.99 -17.54 7.71
CA ASP A 150 -12.39 -17.96 7.46
C ASP A 150 -13.45 -16.99 8.01
N VAL A 151 -13.13 -15.69 8.09
CA VAL A 151 -14.11 -14.67 8.49
C VAL A 151 -15.17 -14.50 7.40
N SER A 152 -16.43 -14.63 7.81
CA SER A 152 -17.58 -14.41 6.91
C SER A 152 -17.67 -12.95 6.45
N GLN A 153 -18.21 -12.74 5.24
CA GLN A 153 -18.46 -11.39 4.72
C GLN A 153 -19.37 -10.57 5.64
N SER A 154 -20.39 -11.16 6.25
CA SER A 154 -21.27 -10.47 7.20
C SER A 154 -20.51 -9.98 8.44
N ALA A 155 -19.61 -10.79 8.99
CA ALA A 155 -18.79 -10.37 10.14
C ALA A 155 -17.83 -9.23 9.75
N MET A 156 -17.27 -9.25 8.54
CA MET A 156 -16.48 -8.14 8.02
C MET A 156 -17.32 -6.88 7.86
N GLU A 157 -18.53 -6.97 7.30
CA GLU A 157 -19.44 -5.83 7.14
C GLU A 157 -19.81 -5.21 8.50
N GLU A 158 -20.18 -6.03 9.48
CA GLU A 158 -20.45 -5.57 10.84
C GLU A 158 -19.23 -4.88 11.48
N ALA A 159 -18.03 -5.45 11.29
CA ALA A 159 -16.79 -4.85 11.78
C ALA A 159 -16.48 -3.52 11.09
N CYS A 160 -16.70 -3.41 9.77
CA CYS A 160 -16.55 -2.17 9.02
C CYS A 160 -17.53 -1.09 9.49
N VAL A 161 -18.80 -1.45 9.68
CA VAL A 161 -19.81 -0.55 10.25
C VAL A 161 -19.34 -0.09 11.63
N ALA A 162 -18.99 -1.00 12.54
CA ALA A 162 -18.53 -0.64 13.88
C ALA A 162 -17.29 0.28 13.87
N ALA A 163 -16.35 0.03 12.95
CA ALA A 163 -15.11 0.80 12.88
C ALA A 163 -15.26 2.18 12.23
N CYS A 164 -16.19 2.33 11.30
CA CYS A 164 -16.27 3.51 10.43
C CYS A 164 -17.56 4.34 10.62
N SER A 165 -18.53 3.87 11.41
CA SER A 165 -19.77 4.61 11.72
C SER A 165 -19.55 5.90 12.51
N SER A 166 -18.35 6.13 13.07
CA SER A 166 -18.01 7.35 13.80
C SER A 166 -17.71 8.57 12.91
N SER A 167 -17.87 8.46 11.59
CA SER A 167 -17.66 9.58 10.64
C SER A 167 -18.91 10.10 9.94
N HIS A 168 -20.12 9.80 10.46
CA HIS A 168 -21.29 10.63 10.18
C HIS A 168 -21.37 11.75 11.24
N ASP A 169 -20.75 12.89 10.96
CA ASP A 169 -21.21 14.16 11.51
C ASP A 169 -22.22 14.74 10.48
N PRO A 170 -23.54 14.73 10.74
CA PRO A 170 -24.53 15.33 9.85
C PRO A 170 -24.59 16.86 9.98
N THR A 171 -23.65 17.48 10.73
CA THR A 171 -23.69 18.91 11.06
C THR A 171 -22.32 19.55 10.99
N GLN A 172 -21.84 19.79 9.77
CA GLN A 172 -20.97 20.94 9.45
C GLN A 172 -21.09 21.33 7.98
#